data_AF-A0A4W3HKB7-F1
#
_entry.id   AF-A0A4W3HKB7-F1
#
_cell.length_a   1.000
_cell.length_b   1.000
_cell.length_c   1.000
_cell.angle_alpha   90.00
_cell.angle_beta   90.00
_cell.angle_gamma   90.00
#
_symmetry.space_group_name_H-M   'P 1'
#
loop_
_entity.id
_entity.type
_entity.pdbx_description
1 polymer ?
#
loop_
_entity_poly.entity_id
_entity_poly.type
_entity_poly.pdbx_seq_one_letter_code
_entity_poly.pdbx_strand_id
1 'polypeptide(L)'
;MPGPSTMNNLIEFFWRDGFSRIHDIQLKHTQQYGKIFKSRFGPQFVVSIADQDMVAQVLRAEGRAPQRANMESWQEYRETRGRATGLISAEGEEWFKMRSTLKQQIMKPTDVAVYSKGMTDVVSDLITRMKEVKSRTGPFQTISHVNNLFFRFAMEGVATILFESRLGCLENEIPEETQEYIRALELMFSMFKTTMYAGTIPKWLRPFIPKPWDEFCRSWDGLFRFSKAPAFRGLKGEVIESSPLKPWTVLLLAIS
;
A
#
# COMPACT_ATOMS: atom_id res chain seq x y z
N MET A 1 29.05 6.89 -13.31
CA MET A 1 28.39 7.02 -12.00
C MET A 1 29.02 6.06 -11.01
N PRO A 2 29.39 6.54 -9.81
CA PRO A 2 29.84 5.71 -8.69
C PRO A 2 28.69 4.88 -8.13
N GLY A 3 29.00 3.85 -7.34
CA GLY A 3 27.99 3.00 -6.72
C GLY A 3 28.55 1.67 -6.20
N PRO A 4 27.77 0.95 -5.37
CA PRO A 4 28.17 -0.34 -4.84
C PRO A 4 28.36 -1.37 -5.97
N SER A 5 29.29 -2.31 -5.75
CA SER A 5 29.42 -3.47 -6.63
C SER A 5 28.17 -4.35 -6.54
N THR A 6 27.80 -4.99 -7.65
CA THR A 6 26.61 -5.86 -7.71
C THR A 6 26.64 -6.97 -6.66
N MET A 7 27.82 -7.55 -6.41
CA MET A 7 27.99 -8.60 -5.39
C MET A 7 27.80 -8.08 -3.97
N ASN A 8 28.37 -6.91 -3.64
CA ASN A 8 28.21 -6.32 -2.31
C ASN A 8 26.74 -5.95 -2.04
N ASN A 9 26.04 -5.44 -3.04
CA ASN A 9 24.60 -5.20 -2.94
C ASN A 9 23.81 -6.49 -2.70
N LEU A 10 24.09 -7.56 -3.46
CA LEU A 10 23.39 -8.84 -3.28
C LEU A 10 23.62 -9.41 -1.86
N ILE A 11 24.85 -9.34 -1.34
CA ILE A 11 25.16 -9.77 0.02
C ILE A 11 24.41 -8.89 1.04
N GLU A 12 24.39 -7.57 0.86
CA GLU A 12 23.69 -6.67 1.78
C GLU A 12 22.18 -6.96 1.83
N PHE A 13 21.53 -7.21 0.69
CA PHE A 13 20.08 -7.44 0.62
C PHE A 13 19.64 -8.86 1.01
N PHE A 14 20.41 -9.89 0.65
CA PHE A 14 20.03 -11.28 0.91
C PHE A 14 20.64 -11.86 2.20
N TRP A 15 21.82 -11.40 2.63
CA TRP A 15 22.52 -11.98 3.80
C TRP A 15 22.53 -11.06 5.03
N ARG A 16 22.36 -9.75 4.86
CA ARG A 16 22.36 -8.77 5.97
C ARG A 16 21.01 -8.11 6.20
N ASP A 17 19.95 -8.77 5.73
CA ASP A 17 18.59 -8.28 5.86
C ASP A 17 18.36 -6.86 5.30
N GLY A 18 19.03 -6.51 4.20
CA GLY A 18 19.05 -5.13 3.69
C GLY A 18 17.67 -4.54 3.37
N PHE A 19 16.66 -5.37 3.09
CA PHE A 19 15.30 -4.89 2.83
C PHE A 19 14.61 -4.26 4.05
N SER A 20 14.98 -4.63 5.29
CA SER A 20 14.48 -3.95 6.49
C SER A 20 15.19 -2.62 6.77
N ARG A 21 16.36 -2.41 6.17
CA ARG A 21 17.26 -1.26 6.41
C ARG A 21 17.58 -0.48 5.14
N ILE A 22 16.66 -0.49 4.16
CA ILE A 22 16.87 0.19 2.86
C ILE A 22 17.21 1.68 3.06
N HIS A 23 16.51 2.33 3.99
CA HIS A 23 16.71 3.75 4.31
C HIS A 23 18.15 4.00 4.82
N ASP A 24 18.65 3.18 5.74
CA ASP A 24 20.03 3.27 6.24
C ASP A 24 21.06 3.04 5.13
N ILE A 25 20.79 2.07 4.24
CA ILE A 25 21.67 1.77 3.11
C ILE A 25 21.71 2.96 2.14
N GLN A 26 20.57 3.60 1.86
CA GLN A 26 20.53 4.79 1.02
C GLN A 26 21.30 5.96 1.64
N LEU A 27 21.21 6.16 2.95
CA LEU A 27 22.00 7.18 3.66
C LEU A 27 23.51 6.89 3.56
N LYS A 28 23.92 5.66 3.84
CA LYS A 28 25.33 5.24 3.71
C LYS A 28 25.86 5.39 2.30
N HIS A 29 25.09 4.97 1.29
CA HIS A 29 25.47 5.11 -0.11
C HIS A 29 25.58 6.57 -0.54
N THR A 30 24.71 7.44 -0.04
CA THR A 30 24.80 8.88 -0.29
C THR A 30 26.08 9.47 0.28
N GLN A 31 26.47 9.05 1.49
CA GLN A 31 27.73 9.48 2.12
C GLN A 31 28.97 8.96 1.38
N GLN A 32 28.92 7.71 0.87
CA GLN A 32 30.06 7.06 0.23
C GLN A 32 30.24 7.42 -1.25
N TYR A 33 29.15 7.47 -2.01
CA TYR A 33 29.16 7.63 -3.47
C TYR A 33 28.69 9.01 -3.93
N GLY A 34 28.22 9.84 -3.00
CA GLY A 34 27.75 11.20 -3.26
C GLY A 34 26.27 11.29 -3.63
N LYS A 35 25.88 12.47 -4.10
CA LYS A 35 24.50 12.87 -4.37
C LYS A 35 23.79 12.08 -5.49
N ILE A 36 24.53 11.41 -6.35
CA ILE A 36 23.99 10.59 -7.43
C ILE A 36 24.83 9.33 -7.58
N PHE A 37 24.19 8.17 -7.49
CA PHE A 37 24.87 6.89 -7.59
C PHE A 37 24.01 5.84 -8.28
N LYS A 38 24.68 4.86 -8.89
CA LYS A 38 24.02 3.73 -9.54
C LYS A 38 24.04 2.51 -8.62
N SER A 39 23.01 1.69 -8.69
CA SER A 39 22.93 0.43 -7.97
C SER A 39 22.22 -0.62 -8.83
N ARG A 40 22.49 -1.90 -8.54
CA ARG A 40 21.77 -3.02 -9.12
C ARG A 40 21.08 -3.83 -8.04
N PHE A 41 19.84 -4.20 -8.33
CA PHE A 41 18.98 -5.04 -7.51
C PHE A 41 18.50 -6.21 -8.38
N GLY A 42 19.23 -7.33 -8.34
CA GLY A 42 19.02 -8.41 -9.30
C GLY A 42 19.15 -7.89 -10.74
N PRO A 43 18.13 -8.10 -11.61
CA PRO A 43 18.15 -7.60 -12.99
C PRO A 43 17.89 -6.09 -13.10
N GLN A 44 17.38 -5.43 -12.05
CA GLN A 44 16.98 -4.04 -12.10
C GLN A 44 18.17 -3.09 -11.89
N PHE A 45 18.26 -2.08 -12.76
CA PHE A 45 19.23 -0.99 -12.64
C PHE A 45 18.54 0.24 -12.07
N VAL A 46 19.10 0.80 -11.00
CA VAL A 46 18.51 1.94 -10.29
C VAL A 46 19.54 3.05 -10.17
N VAL A 47 19.16 4.26 -10.58
CA VAL A 47 19.90 5.48 -10.29
C VAL A 47 19.22 6.17 -9.11
N SER A 48 19.97 6.35 -8.02
CA SER A 48 19.50 7.04 -6.82
C SER A 48 20.01 8.47 -6.82
N ILE A 49 19.12 9.40 -6.50
CA ILE A 49 19.38 10.84 -6.49
C ILE A 49 19.03 11.36 -5.09
N ALA A 50 19.99 12.01 -4.45
CA ALA A 50 19.90 12.58 -3.10
C ALA A 50 20.19 14.10 -3.13
N ASP A 51 19.76 14.78 -4.19
CA ASP A 51 19.92 16.21 -4.39
C ASP A 51 18.62 16.84 -4.89
N GLN A 52 18.21 17.94 -4.26
CA GLN A 52 16.91 18.58 -4.53
C GLN A 52 16.82 19.13 -5.95
N ASP A 53 17.88 19.73 -6.48
CA ASP A 53 17.86 20.35 -7.81
C ASP A 53 17.80 19.27 -8.90
N MET A 54 18.52 18.16 -8.71
CA MET A 54 18.45 17.01 -9.61
C MET A 54 17.06 16.34 -9.57
N VAL A 55 16.47 16.17 -8.38
CA VAL A 55 15.09 15.66 -8.25
C VAL A 55 14.11 16.59 -8.97
N ALA A 56 14.25 17.90 -8.81
CA ALA A 56 13.41 18.88 -9.51
C ALA A 56 13.58 18.80 -11.03
N GLN A 57 14.80 18.56 -11.54
CA GLN A 57 15.02 18.34 -12.97
C GLN A 57 14.31 17.09 -13.48
N VAL A 58 14.40 15.97 -12.76
CA VAL A 58 13.70 14.72 -13.12
C VAL A 58 12.19 14.93 -13.13
N LEU A 59 11.64 15.58 -12.11
CA LEU A 59 10.20 15.86 -12.02
C LEU A 59 9.72 16.82 -13.12
N ARG A 60 10.53 17.79 -13.53
CA ARG A 60 10.19 18.69 -14.67
C ARG A 60 10.28 18.00 -16.03
N ALA A 61 11.15 17.01 -16.15
CA ALA A 61 11.31 16.20 -17.36
C ALA A 61 10.27 15.06 -17.46
N GLU A 62 9.41 14.92 -16.45
CA GLU A 62 8.39 13.88 -16.40
C GLU A 62 7.36 14.04 -17.53
N GLY A 63 7.05 12.93 -18.21
CA GLY A 63 6.05 12.90 -19.28
C GLY A 63 4.60 12.86 -18.77
N ARG A 64 3.63 12.81 -19.69
CA ARG A 64 2.19 12.76 -19.36
C ARG A 64 1.80 11.56 -18.48
N ALA A 65 2.45 10.42 -18.68
CA ALA A 65 2.19 9.18 -17.96
C ALA A 65 3.50 8.63 -17.38
N PRO A 66 3.89 9.05 -16.17
CA PRO A 66 5.11 8.56 -15.53
C PRO A 66 5.02 7.10 -15.11
N GLN A 67 6.12 6.39 -15.33
CA GLN A 67 6.33 5.03 -14.87
C GLN A 67 7.14 5.04 -13.57
N ARG A 68 6.59 4.45 -12.50
CA ARG A 68 7.14 4.62 -11.13
C ARG A 68 8.13 3.54 -10.72
N ALA A 69 7.79 2.28 -10.97
CA ALA A 69 8.65 1.13 -10.67
C ALA A 69 8.11 -0.11 -11.40
N ASN A 70 9.00 -1.06 -11.72
CA ASN A 70 8.55 -2.33 -12.27
C ASN A 70 7.80 -3.13 -11.19
N MET A 71 6.46 -3.16 -11.27
CA MET A 71 5.56 -3.92 -10.40
C MET A 71 5.15 -5.28 -11.01
N GLU A 72 6.07 -5.92 -11.73
CA GLU A 72 5.83 -7.18 -12.45
C GLU A 72 5.17 -8.26 -11.60
N SER A 73 5.60 -8.43 -10.34
CA SER A 73 5.02 -9.45 -9.45
C SER A 73 3.54 -9.21 -9.16
N TRP A 74 3.11 -7.95 -9.06
CA TRP A 74 1.72 -7.59 -8.79
C TRP A 74 0.87 -7.74 -10.05
N GLN A 75 1.41 -7.36 -11.21
CA GLN A 75 0.78 -7.59 -12.51
C GLN A 75 0.59 -9.09 -12.77
N GLU A 76 1.64 -9.89 -12.56
CA GLU A 76 1.61 -11.34 -12.74
C GLU A 76 0.57 -12.02 -11.83
N TYR A 77 0.47 -11.61 -10.57
CA TYR A 77 -0.58 -12.11 -9.68
C TYR A 77 -1.98 -11.81 -10.21
N ARG A 78 -2.22 -10.57 -10.66
CA ARG A 78 -3.52 -10.15 -11.19
C ARG A 78 -3.88 -10.91 -12.46
N GLU A 79 -2.95 -11.06 -13.39
CA GLU A 79 -3.13 -11.84 -14.62
C GLU A 79 -3.47 -13.31 -14.30
N THR A 80 -2.69 -13.94 -13.42
CA THR A 80 -2.89 -15.34 -13.02
C THR A 80 -4.24 -15.57 -12.33
N ARG A 81 -4.76 -14.56 -11.61
CA ARG A 81 -6.03 -14.61 -10.90
C ARG A 81 -7.21 -13.97 -11.66
N GLY A 82 -7.00 -13.56 -12.92
CA GLY A 82 -8.02 -12.90 -13.74
C GLY A 82 -8.58 -11.62 -13.12
N ARG A 83 -7.73 -10.81 -12.47
CA ARG A 83 -8.11 -9.58 -11.76
C ARG A 83 -7.76 -8.35 -12.60
N ALA A 84 -8.63 -7.34 -12.54
CA ALA A 84 -8.38 -6.07 -13.20
C ALA A 84 -7.17 -5.35 -12.58
N THR A 85 -6.43 -4.64 -13.44
CA THR A 85 -5.33 -3.76 -13.05
C THR A 85 -5.84 -2.56 -12.25
N GLY A 86 -5.12 -2.20 -11.20
CA GLY A 86 -5.44 -1.04 -10.38
C GLY A 86 -4.51 0.14 -10.60
N LEU A 87 -4.86 1.31 -10.06
CA LEU A 87 -4.10 2.55 -10.28
C LEU A 87 -2.61 2.42 -9.92
N ILE A 88 -2.29 1.63 -8.89
CA ILE A 88 -0.91 1.41 -8.45
C ILE A 88 -0.12 0.56 -9.47
N SER A 89 -0.77 -0.42 -10.11
CA SER A 89 -0.13 -1.36 -11.04
C SER A 89 -0.32 -1.00 -12.52
N ALA A 90 -1.19 -0.03 -12.83
CA ALA A 90 -1.45 0.45 -14.18
C ALA A 90 -0.31 1.35 -14.66
N GLU A 91 -0.05 1.30 -15.96
CA GLU A 91 1.03 2.05 -16.60
C GLU A 91 0.51 2.79 -17.84
N GLY A 92 1.27 3.79 -18.30
CA GLY A 92 0.99 4.51 -19.54
C GLY A 92 -0.42 5.13 -19.60
N GLU A 93 -1.11 4.89 -20.72
CA GLU A 93 -2.41 5.51 -21.00
C GLU A 93 -3.53 4.99 -20.10
N GLU A 94 -3.46 3.72 -19.69
CA GLU A 94 -4.42 3.12 -18.75
C GLU A 94 -4.35 3.83 -17.40
N TRP A 95 -3.13 4.01 -16.88
CA TRP A 95 -2.88 4.79 -15.67
C TRP A 95 -3.39 6.22 -15.80
N PHE A 96 -3.09 6.88 -16.93
CA PHE A 96 -3.48 8.27 -17.15
C PHE A 96 -5.00 8.43 -17.13
N LYS A 97 -5.73 7.50 -17.78
CA LYS A 97 -7.19 7.46 -17.79
C LYS A 97 -7.75 7.25 -16.38
N MET A 98 -7.27 6.24 -15.66
CA MET A 98 -7.71 5.94 -14.29
C MET A 98 -7.45 7.14 -13.35
N ARG A 99 -6.24 7.72 -13.41
CA ARG A 99 -5.86 8.84 -12.55
C ARG A 99 -6.66 10.10 -12.86
N SER A 100 -6.91 10.39 -14.14
CA SER A 100 -7.66 11.57 -14.54
C SER A 100 -9.09 11.56 -13.99
N THR A 101 -9.74 10.39 -14.02
CA THR A 101 -11.06 10.20 -13.41
C THR A 101 -11.01 10.36 -11.89
N LEU A 102 -10.10 9.67 -11.22
CA LEU A 102 -10.01 9.69 -9.74
C LEU A 102 -9.59 11.04 -9.17
N LYS A 103 -8.68 11.76 -9.84
CA LYS A 103 -8.17 13.06 -9.39
C LYS A 103 -9.30 14.05 -9.14
N GLN A 104 -10.34 14.03 -9.97
CA GLN A 104 -11.43 14.99 -9.84
C GLN A 104 -12.17 14.84 -8.52
N GLN A 105 -12.31 13.63 -7.98
CA GLN A 105 -13.13 13.38 -6.80
C GLN A 105 -12.32 13.37 -5.49
N ILE A 106 -11.06 12.95 -5.54
CA ILE A 106 -10.24 12.78 -4.32
C ILE A 106 -9.41 14.03 -4.00
N MET A 107 -9.09 14.86 -5.00
CA MET A 107 -8.17 15.99 -4.81
C MET A 107 -8.83 17.37 -4.89
N LYS A 108 -10.10 17.47 -5.26
CA LYS A 108 -10.81 18.75 -5.25
C LYS A 108 -11.31 19.07 -3.84
N PRO A 109 -10.94 20.22 -3.26
CA PRO A 109 -11.37 20.57 -1.90
C PRO A 109 -12.89 20.54 -1.71
N THR A 110 -13.66 20.98 -2.72
CA THR A 110 -15.13 20.97 -2.68
C THR A 110 -15.71 19.55 -2.57
N ASP A 111 -15.15 18.62 -3.32
CA ASP A 111 -15.60 17.22 -3.31
C ASP A 111 -15.14 16.50 -2.04
N VAL A 112 -13.94 16.83 -1.54
CA VAL A 112 -13.41 16.29 -0.29
C VAL A 112 -14.21 16.78 0.93
N ALA A 113 -14.77 17.99 0.89
CA ALA A 113 -15.52 18.57 2.00
C ALA A 113 -16.76 17.75 2.39
N VAL A 114 -17.32 16.99 1.45
CA VAL A 114 -18.49 16.11 1.67
C VAL A 114 -18.18 15.03 2.72
N TYR A 115 -16.92 14.57 2.79
CA TYR A 115 -16.50 13.53 3.74
C TYR A 115 -16.20 14.05 5.14
N SER A 116 -16.22 15.37 5.35
CA SER A 116 -15.82 15.99 6.61
C SER A 116 -16.68 15.53 7.79
N LYS A 117 -17.97 15.34 7.56
CA LYS A 117 -18.90 14.83 8.58
C LYS A 117 -18.54 13.41 9.01
N GLY A 118 -18.44 12.48 8.07
CA GLY A 118 -18.08 11.09 8.37
C GLY A 118 -16.72 10.97 9.07
N MET A 119 -15.74 11.77 8.65
CA MET A 119 -14.44 11.82 9.33
C MET A 119 -14.53 12.40 10.74
N THR A 120 -15.37 13.42 10.96
CA THR A 120 -15.60 14.01 12.29
C THR A 120 -16.20 12.98 13.26
N ASP A 121 -17.11 12.13 12.77
CA ASP A 121 -17.69 11.04 13.55
C ASP A 121 -16.60 10.01 13.93
N VAL A 122 -15.76 9.60 12.98
CA VAL A 122 -14.64 8.67 13.24
C VAL A 122 -13.62 9.25 14.23
N VAL A 123 -13.31 10.54 14.16
CA VAL A 123 -12.45 11.23 15.14
C VAL A 123 -13.09 11.26 16.52
N SER A 124 -14.40 11.51 16.60
CA SER A 124 -15.15 11.50 17.86
C SER A 124 -15.12 10.13 18.52
N ASP A 125 -15.25 9.07 17.72
CA ASP A 125 -15.15 7.68 18.18
C ASP A 125 -13.74 7.33 18.66
N LEU A 126 -12.70 7.81 17.97
CA LEU A 126 -11.32 7.67 18.42
C LEU A 126 -11.10 8.33 19.78
N ILE A 127 -11.59 9.56 19.97
CA ILE A 127 -11.46 10.28 21.25
C ILE A 127 -12.18 9.53 22.37
N THR A 128 -13.39 9.04 22.10
CA THR A 128 -14.15 8.21 23.05
C THR A 128 -13.38 6.96 23.42
N ARG A 129 -12.83 6.25 22.42
CA ARG A 129 -12.04 5.04 22.63
C ARG A 129 -10.78 5.31 23.45
N MET A 130 -10.08 6.40 23.20
CA MET A 130 -8.90 6.81 23.98
C MET A 130 -9.26 7.07 25.45
N LYS A 131 -10.40 7.72 25.72
CA LYS A 131 -10.89 7.98 27.08
C LYS A 131 -11.23 6.69 27.81
N GLU A 132 -11.88 5.73 27.15
CA GLU A 132 -12.20 4.42 27.72
C GLU A 132 -10.93 3.61 28.04
N VAL A 133 -9.96 3.58 27.13
CA VAL A 133 -8.71 2.85 27.37
C VAL A 133 -7.99 3.45 28.57
N LYS A 134 -7.94 4.79 28.65
CA LYS A 134 -7.34 5.52 29.78
C LYS A 134 -8.07 5.26 31.10
N SER A 135 -9.40 5.21 31.10
CA SER A 135 -10.15 4.93 32.34
C SER A 135 -9.88 3.52 32.88
N ARG A 136 -9.57 2.55 32.02
CA ARG A 136 -9.21 1.17 32.41
C ARG A 136 -7.76 1.03 32.91
N THR A 137 -6.85 1.88 32.46
CA THR A 137 -5.40 1.81 32.83
C THR A 137 -5.03 2.72 34.01
N GLY A 138 -5.89 3.67 34.40
CA GLY A 138 -5.71 4.52 35.58
C GLY A 138 -5.14 5.91 35.28
N PRO A 139 -5.16 6.85 36.25
CA PRO A 139 -4.96 8.29 36.02
C PRO A 139 -3.57 8.70 35.51
N PHE A 140 -2.54 7.86 35.69
CA PHE A 140 -1.14 8.16 35.36
C PHE A 140 -0.51 7.23 34.32
N GLN A 141 -1.31 6.41 33.63
CA GLN A 141 -0.79 5.50 32.60
C GLN A 141 -1.02 6.04 31.18
N THR A 142 0.01 5.88 30.35
CA THR A 142 -0.04 6.15 28.91
C THR A 142 -0.83 5.03 28.22
N ILE A 143 -1.58 5.39 27.17
CA ILE A 143 -2.25 4.40 26.31
C ILE A 143 -1.17 3.48 25.71
N SER A 144 -1.25 2.18 25.99
CA SER A 144 -0.40 1.18 25.36
C SER A 144 -0.88 0.89 23.94
N HIS A 145 0.02 0.46 23.05
CA HIS A 145 -0.30 0.04 21.67
C HIS A 145 -0.97 1.12 20.79
N VAL A 146 -0.55 2.38 20.94
CA VAL A 146 -1.02 3.54 20.14
C VAL A 146 -1.01 3.27 18.62
N ASN A 147 -0.01 2.54 18.12
CA ASN A 147 0.08 2.17 16.70
C ASN A 147 -1.14 1.36 16.23
N ASN A 148 -1.61 0.40 17.04
CA ASN A 148 -2.77 -0.42 16.68
C ASN A 148 -4.06 0.42 16.71
N LEU A 149 -4.16 1.36 17.64
CA LEU A 149 -5.30 2.29 17.71
C LEU A 149 -5.34 3.20 16.47
N PHE A 150 -4.22 3.79 16.06
CA PHE A 150 -4.15 4.60 14.86
C PHE A 150 -4.34 3.80 13.57
N PHE A 151 -3.89 2.54 13.54
CA PHE A 151 -4.17 1.64 12.43
C PHE A 151 -5.68 1.41 12.27
N ARG A 152 -6.39 1.10 13.37
CA ARG A 152 -7.86 0.94 13.39
C ARG A 152 -8.57 2.24 12.99
N PHE A 153 -8.11 3.39 13.48
CA PHE A 153 -8.64 4.70 13.09
C PHE A 153 -8.47 4.96 11.58
N ALA A 154 -7.28 4.70 11.04
CA ALA A 154 -7.02 4.88 9.61
C ALA A 154 -7.91 3.97 8.76
N MET A 155 -8.11 2.72 9.18
CA MET A 155 -9.04 1.82 8.47
C MET A 155 -10.48 2.29 8.53
N GLU A 156 -10.97 2.69 9.71
CA GLU A 156 -12.33 3.19 9.89
C GLU A 156 -12.57 4.44 9.03
N GLY A 157 -11.59 5.35 9.00
CA GLY A 157 -11.63 6.57 8.19
C GLY A 157 -11.66 6.27 6.69
N VAL A 158 -10.78 5.38 6.21
CA VAL A 158 -10.76 4.96 4.81
C VAL A 158 -12.07 4.27 4.42
N ALA A 159 -12.60 3.39 5.28
CA ALA A 159 -13.85 2.72 5.00
C ALA A 159 -15.06 3.66 4.98
N THR A 160 -15.07 4.63 5.90
CA THR A 160 -16.12 5.67 5.94
C THR A 160 -16.11 6.51 4.66
N ILE A 161 -14.93 6.85 4.12
CA ILE A 161 -14.82 7.63 2.88
C ILE A 161 -15.14 6.78 1.64
N LEU A 162 -14.58 5.58 1.55
CA LEU A 162 -14.63 4.78 0.32
C LEU A 162 -15.90 3.93 0.18
N PHE A 163 -16.46 3.50 1.30
CA PHE A 163 -17.60 2.59 1.34
C PHE A 163 -18.82 3.22 2.00
N GLU A 164 -18.71 4.46 2.49
CA GLU A 164 -19.77 5.13 3.26
C GLU A 164 -20.29 4.23 4.41
N SER A 165 -19.38 3.44 4.98
CA SER A 165 -19.69 2.36 5.91
C SER A 165 -18.76 2.38 7.11
N ARG A 166 -19.31 1.99 8.26
CA ARG A 166 -18.61 1.87 9.54
C ARG A 166 -18.19 0.41 9.74
N LEU A 167 -16.90 0.15 9.90
CA LEU A 167 -16.38 -1.20 10.10
C LEU A 167 -16.41 -1.62 11.58
N GLY A 168 -16.64 -0.67 12.49
CA GLY A 168 -16.62 -0.92 13.93
C GLY A 168 -15.21 -1.15 14.48
N CYS A 169 -14.16 -0.67 13.79
CA CYS A 169 -12.77 -0.89 14.21
C CYS A 169 -12.44 -0.23 15.57
N LEU A 170 -13.20 0.81 15.94
CA LEU A 170 -13.00 1.60 17.15
C LEU A 170 -13.94 1.18 18.30
N GLU A 171 -14.80 0.19 18.08
CA GLU A 171 -15.73 -0.31 19.08
C GLU A 171 -15.03 -1.16 20.15
N ASN A 172 -15.75 -1.43 21.24
CA ASN A 172 -15.26 -2.30 22.32
C ASN A 172 -15.12 -3.76 21.84
N GLU A 173 -16.10 -4.24 21.07
CA GLU A 173 -16.12 -5.57 20.48
C GLU A 173 -16.09 -5.42 18.96
N ILE A 174 -14.94 -5.73 18.34
CA ILE A 174 -14.80 -5.61 16.88
C ILE A 174 -15.50 -6.80 16.22
N PRO A 175 -16.36 -6.58 15.21
CA PRO A 175 -16.97 -7.64 14.43
C PRO A 175 -15.94 -8.62 13.86
N GLU A 176 -16.27 -9.92 13.85
CA GLU A 176 -15.34 -10.97 13.40
C GLU A 176 -14.81 -10.71 11.98
N GLU A 177 -15.69 -10.32 11.05
CA GLU A 177 -15.32 -9.99 9.66
C GLU A 177 -14.27 -8.87 9.60
N THR A 178 -14.43 -7.82 10.42
CA THR A 178 -13.48 -6.71 10.52
C THR A 178 -12.15 -7.17 11.12
N GLN A 179 -12.17 -8.06 12.12
CA GLN A 179 -10.95 -8.63 12.68
C GLN A 179 -10.20 -9.47 11.66
N GLU A 180 -10.89 -10.29 10.87
CA GLU A 180 -10.23 -11.06 9.82
C GLU A 180 -9.61 -10.16 8.75
N TYR A 181 -10.26 -9.04 8.41
CA TYR A 181 -9.71 -8.05 7.49
C TYR A 181 -8.45 -7.36 8.04
N ILE A 182 -8.46 -6.96 9.33
CA ILE A 182 -7.26 -6.44 10.02
C ILE A 182 -6.11 -7.43 9.89
N ARG A 183 -6.36 -8.72 10.20
CA ARG A 183 -5.33 -9.77 10.11
C ARG A 183 -4.82 -9.96 8.68
N ALA A 184 -5.70 -9.90 7.68
CA ALA A 184 -5.32 -10.03 6.27
C ALA A 184 -4.43 -8.85 5.81
N LEU A 185 -4.74 -7.63 6.23
CA LEU A 185 -3.91 -6.45 5.95
C LEU A 185 -2.57 -6.49 6.68
N GLU A 186 -2.56 -6.83 7.97
CA GLU A 186 -1.32 -7.02 8.74
C GLU A 186 -0.43 -8.11 8.12
N LEU A 187 -1.04 -9.20 7.63
CA LEU A 187 -0.34 -10.22 6.87
C LEU A 187 0.24 -9.65 5.57
N MET A 188 -0.54 -8.91 4.78
CA MET A 188 -0.03 -8.28 3.55
C MET A 188 1.17 -7.36 3.83
N PHE A 189 1.09 -6.50 4.85
CA PHE A 189 2.18 -5.58 5.20
C PHE A 189 3.41 -6.30 5.74
N SER A 190 3.23 -7.31 6.60
CA SER A 190 4.36 -8.13 7.09
C SER A 190 5.03 -8.93 5.96
N MET A 191 4.25 -9.36 4.96
CA MET A 191 4.76 -10.04 3.76
C MET A 191 5.25 -9.10 2.66
N PHE A 192 5.19 -7.79 2.85
CA PHE A 192 5.73 -6.81 1.89
C PHE A 192 7.24 -7.02 1.68
N LYS A 193 7.96 -7.40 2.73
CA LYS A 193 9.37 -7.76 2.64
C LYS A 193 9.58 -8.98 1.75
N THR A 194 8.81 -10.05 1.95
CA THR A 194 8.82 -11.26 1.11
C THR A 194 8.43 -10.95 -0.34
N THR A 195 7.51 -10.02 -0.55
CA THR A 195 7.11 -9.53 -1.87
C THR A 195 8.29 -8.89 -2.61
N MET A 196 9.10 -8.10 -1.90
CA MET A 196 10.29 -7.49 -2.48
C MET A 196 11.35 -8.51 -2.85
N TYR A 197 11.52 -9.56 -2.04
CA TYR A 197 12.34 -10.71 -2.42
C TYR A 197 11.76 -11.45 -3.63
N ALA A 198 10.46 -11.71 -3.67
CA ALA A 198 9.80 -12.41 -4.79
C ALA A 198 9.95 -11.65 -6.12
N GLY A 199 9.94 -10.32 -6.10
CA GLY A 199 10.17 -9.49 -7.30
C GLY A 199 11.63 -9.44 -7.77
N THR A 200 12.59 -9.78 -6.91
CA THR A 200 14.02 -9.83 -7.27
C THR A 200 14.50 -11.22 -7.65
N ILE A 201 13.79 -12.28 -7.24
CA ILE A 201 14.11 -13.66 -7.58
C ILE A 201 13.68 -13.93 -9.04
N PRO A 202 14.62 -14.32 -9.92
CA PRO A 202 14.29 -14.72 -11.29
C PRO A 202 13.21 -15.81 -11.36
N LYS A 203 12.28 -15.69 -12.32
CA LYS A 203 11.14 -16.63 -12.47
C LYS A 203 11.57 -18.10 -12.56
N TRP A 204 12.71 -18.39 -13.18
CA TRP A 204 13.25 -19.75 -13.32
C TRP A 204 13.71 -20.39 -12.00
N LEU A 205 13.95 -19.60 -10.93
CA LEU A 205 14.30 -20.10 -9.60
C LEU A 205 13.08 -20.45 -8.73
N ARG A 206 11.86 -20.05 -9.15
CA ARG A 206 10.64 -20.29 -8.37
C ARG A 206 10.29 -21.76 -8.16
N PRO A 207 10.51 -22.69 -9.12
CA PRO A 207 10.31 -24.12 -8.86
C PRO A 207 11.20 -24.67 -7.74
N PHE A 208 12.36 -24.06 -7.51
CA PHE A 208 13.31 -24.47 -6.47
C PHE A 208 13.06 -23.75 -5.13
N ILE A 209 12.50 -22.54 -5.16
CA ILE A 209 12.21 -21.72 -3.98
C ILE A 209 10.77 -21.16 -4.11
N PRO A 210 9.73 -22.00 -3.92
CA PRO A 210 8.34 -21.59 -4.16
C PRO A 210 7.79 -20.69 -3.05
N LYS A 211 8.29 -20.85 -1.82
CA LYS A 211 7.73 -20.22 -0.61
C LYS A 211 7.47 -18.70 -0.74
N PRO A 212 8.42 -17.86 -1.22
CA PRO A 212 8.18 -16.42 -1.31
C PRO A 212 7.03 -16.05 -2.26
N TRP A 213 6.87 -16.78 -3.36
CA TRP A 213 5.82 -16.54 -4.34
C TRP A 213 4.46 -17.05 -3.86
N ASP A 214 4.43 -18.24 -3.25
CA ASP A 214 3.19 -18.82 -2.71
C ASP A 214 2.65 -17.99 -1.55
N GLU A 215 3.52 -17.54 -0.65
CA GLU A 215 3.15 -16.66 0.46
C GLU A 215 2.64 -15.30 -0.04
N PHE A 216 3.28 -14.75 -1.07
CA PHE A 216 2.79 -13.56 -1.76
C PHE A 216 1.36 -13.80 -2.28
N CYS A 217 1.12 -14.83 -3.09
CA CYS A 217 -0.20 -15.14 -3.63
C CYS A 217 -1.25 -15.33 -2.53
N ARG A 218 -0.93 -16.04 -1.44
CA ARG A 218 -1.83 -16.28 -0.30
C ARG A 218 -2.22 -14.99 0.41
N SER A 219 -1.28 -14.07 0.63
CA SER A 219 -1.57 -12.79 1.28
C SER A 219 -2.52 -11.93 0.45
N TRP A 220 -2.31 -11.86 -0.87
CA TRP A 220 -3.18 -11.14 -1.79
C TRP A 220 -4.55 -11.79 -1.94
N ASP A 221 -4.62 -13.12 -2.01
CA ASP A 221 -5.89 -13.85 -2.07
C ASP A 221 -6.77 -13.55 -0.83
N GLY A 222 -6.15 -13.43 0.35
CA GLY A 222 -6.80 -13.00 1.58
C GLY A 222 -7.43 -11.60 1.43
N LEU A 223 -6.65 -10.61 1.01
CA LEU A 223 -7.11 -9.22 0.81
C LEU A 223 -8.28 -9.13 -0.19
N PHE A 224 -8.15 -9.81 -1.33
CA PHE A 224 -9.18 -9.83 -2.37
C PHE A 224 -10.45 -10.62 -1.99
N ARG A 225 -10.38 -11.50 -1.00
CA ARG A 225 -11.55 -12.18 -0.45
C ARG A 225 -12.40 -11.19 0.35
N PHE A 226 -11.78 -10.35 1.16
CA PHE A 226 -12.48 -9.35 1.99
C PHE A 226 -13.13 -8.23 1.18
N SER A 227 -12.50 -7.75 0.10
CA SER A 227 -13.13 -6.77 -0.79
C SER A 227 -14.40 -7.29 -1.50
N LYS A 228 -14.73 -8.58 -1.35
CA LYS A 228 -15.96 -9.21 -1.85
C LYS A 228 -16.94 -9.64 -0.74
N ALA A 229 -16.62 -9.40 0.53
CA ALA A 229 -17.43 -9.82 1.67
C ALA A 229 -18.79 -9.07 1.74
N PRO A 230 -19.85 -9.70 2.30
CA PRO A 230 -21.19 -9.12 2.37
C PRO A 230 -21.31 -7.77 3.07
N ALA A 231 -20.50 -7.50 4.09
CA ALA A 231 -20.37 -6.18 4.71
C ALA A 231 -19.98 -5.06 3.70
N PHE A 232 -19.38 -5.45 2.58
CA PHE A 232 -19.08 -4.59 1.43
C PHE A 232 -19.98 -4.88 0.20
N ARG A 233 -20.95 -5.83 0.27
CA ARG A 233 -21.89 -6.18 -0.83
C ARG A 233 -23.17 -5.37 -0.84
N GLY A 234 -23.59 -4.75 0.27
CA GLY A 234 -24.67 -3.74 0.23
C GLY A 234 -24.39 -2.62 -0.79
N LEU A 235 -23.12 -2.50 -1.21
CA LEU A 235 -22.58 -1.54 -2.17
C LEU A 235 -22.42 -2.11 -3.60
N LYS A 236 -22.76 -3.38 -3.85
CA LYS A 236 -22.67 -4.03 -5.18
C LYS A 236 -24.00 -4.14 -5.93
N GLY A 237 -25.13 -4.04 -5.23
CA GLY A 237 -26.46 -4.35 -5.79
C GLY A 237 -26.97 -3.43 -6.91
N GLU A 238 -26.46 -2.21 -7.02
CA GLU A 238 -26.90 -1.25 -8.06
C GLU A 238 -25.77 -0.74 -8.97
N VAL A 239 -24.52 -1.17 -8.74
CA VAL A 239 -23.36 -0.42 -9.26
C VAL A 239 -22.52 -1.17 -10.28
N ILE A 240 -22.62 -2.51 -10.37
CA ILE A 240 -21.70 -3.32 -11.18
C ILE A 240 -22.30 -3.80 -12.50
N GLU A 241 -23.63 -3.88 -12.66
CA GLU A 241 -24.23 -4.56 -13.82
C GLU A 241 -24.75 -3.67 -14.95
N SER A 242 -24.72 -2.33 -14.84
CA SER A 242 -25.35 -1.48 -15.87
C SER A 242 -24.73 -0.10 -16.15
N SER A 243 -23.44 0.14 -15.88
CA SER A 243 -22.82 1.41 -16.33
C SER A 243 -21.29 1.40 -16.36
N PRO A 244 -20.65 2.19 -17.26
CA PRO A 244 -19.21 2.19 -17.44
C PRO A 244 -18.53 2.69 -16.15
N LEU A 245 -17.82 1.79 -15.48
CA LEU A 245 -16.79 2.04 -14.45
C LEU A 245 -17.07 3.23 -13.52
N LYS A 246 -17.90 3.03 -12.48
CA LYS A 246 -18.00 4.02 -11.40
C LYS A 246 -16.62 4.17 -10.70
N PRO A 247 -16.20 5.39 -10.35
CA PRO A 247 -14.85 5.71 -9.87
C PRO A 247 -14.37 4.98 -8.60
N TRP A 248 -15.28 4.57 -7.72
CA TRP A 248 -14.94 3.87 -6.46
C TRP A 248 -14.29 2.51 -6.69
N THR A 249 -14.60 1.85 -7.81
CA THR A 249 -13.94 0.61 -8.24
C THR A 249 -12.44 0.84 -8.45
N VAL A 250 -12.04 2.04 -8.92
CA VAL A 250 -10.64 2.39 -9.17
C VAL A 250 -9.90 2.73 -7.88
N LEU A 251 -10.58 3.24 -6.84
CA LEU A 251 -10.05 3.49 -5.50
C LEU A 251 -9.81 2.18 -4.72
N LEU A 252 -10.75 1.24 -4.81
CA LEU A 252 -10.57 -0.13 -4.34
C LEU A 252 -9.37 -0.79 -5.02
N LEU A 253 -9.23 -0.64 -6.34
CA LEU A 253 -8.08 -1.16 -7.09
C LEU A 253 -6.78 -0.35 -6.85
N ALA A 254 -6.86 0.85 -6.31
CA ALA A 254 -5.68 1.62 -5.90
C ALA A 254 -5.12 1.13 -4.56
N ILE A 255 -5.89 0.39 -3.76
CA ILE A 255 -5.48 -0.10 -2.44
C ILE A 255 -5.39 -1.65 -2.42
N SER A 256 -6.13 -2.34 -3.28
CA SER A 256 -6.12 -3.79 -3.52
C SER A 256 -5.70 -4.14 -4.93
#